data_AF-A0A7W9Z1P1-F1
#
_entry.id   AF-A0A7W9Z1P1-F1
#
_cell.length_a   1.000
_cell.length_b   1.000
_cell.length_c   1.000
_cell.angle_alpha   90.00
_cell.angle_beta   90.00
_cell.angle_gamma   90.00
#
_symmetry.space_group_name_H-M   'P 1'
#
loop_
_entity.id
_entity.type
_entity.pdbx_description
1 polymer ?
#
loop_
_entity_poly.entity_id
_entity_poly.type
_entity_poly.pdbx_seq_one_letter_code
_entity_poly.pdbx_strand_id
1 'polypeptide(L)' 'MVPRGRMEVVSLNGRRVIIDHDVDIDALLRIVRGLETLL' A
#
# COMPACT_ATOMS: atom_id res chain seq x y z
N MET A 1 5.70 -21.27 -10.86
CA MET A 1 5.09 -19.97 -10.50
C MET A 1 5.89 -19.39 -9.34
N VAL A 2 6.64 -18.31 -9.54
CA VAL A 2 7.34 -17.63 -8.45
C VAL A 2 6.27 -16.97 -7.56
N PRO A 3 6.32 -17.08 -6.22
CA PRO A 3 5.40 -16.36 -5.36
C PRO A 3 5.54 -14.86 -5.61
N ARG A 4 4.46 -14.22 -6.05
CA ARG A 4 4.41 -12.78 -6.25
C ARG A 4 4.15 -12.15 -4.89
N GLY A 5 5.09 -11.32 -4.42
CA GLY A 5 5.03 -10.72 -3.09
C GLY A 5 3.80 -9.82 -2.96
N ARG A 6 3.01 -10.01 -1.92
CA ARG A 6 1.86 -9.16 -1.59
C ARG A 6 2.09 -8.56 -0.22
N MET A 7 1.91 -7.24 -0.10
CA MET A 7 2.04 -6.52 1.17
C MET A 7 0.68 -5.95 1.57
N GLU A 8 0.35 -6.06 2.85
CA GLU A 8 -0.81 -5.41 3.44
C GLU A 8 -0.35 -4.30 4.39
N VAL A 9 -0.89 -3.09 4.20
CA VAL A 9 -0.70 -1.95 5.08
C VAL A 9 -1.99 -1.71 5.85
N VAL A 10 -1.92 -1.77 7.17
CA VAL A 10 -3.05 -1.49 8.06
C VAL A 10 -2.88 -0.09 8.63
N SER A 11 -3.86 0.78 8.37
CA SER A 11 -3.91 2.12 8.95
C SER A 11 -4.53 2.09 10.35
N LEU A 12 -4.19 3.06 11.19
CA LEU A 12 -4.69 3.18 12.56
C LEU A 12 -6.20 3.36 12.65
N ASN A 13 -6.85 3.81 11.56
CA ASN A 13 -8.31 3.92 11.46
C ASN A 13 -9.00 2.63 11.01
N GLY A 14 -8.28 1.50 10.96
CA GLY A 14 -8.82 0.19 10.56
C GLY A 14 -8.94 -0.01 9.04
N ARG A 15 -8.58 0.97 8.21
CA ARG A 15 -8.51 0.79 6.75
C ARG A 15 -7.29 -0.04 6.38
N ARG A 16 -7.45 -0.89 5.36
CA ARG A 16 -6.41 -1.79 4.85
C ARG A 16 -6.12 -1.46 3.39
N VAL A 17 -4.85 -1.40 3.05
CA VAL A 17 -4.36 -1.22 1.68
C VAL A 17 -3.57 -2.45 1.29
N ILE A 18 -3.87 -2.98 0.11
CA ILE A 18 -3.21 -4.15 -0.43
C ILE A 18 -2.33 -3.71 -1.59
N ILE A 19 -1.08 -4.15 -1.57
CA ILE A 19 -0.07 -3.81 -2.55
C ILE A 19 0.36 -5.12 -3.25
N ASP A 20 0.27 -5.12 -4.57
CA ASP A 20 0.76 -6.22 -5.41
C ASP A 20 2.23 -5.98 -5.80
N HIS A 21 2.95 -7.04 -6.16
CA HIS A 21 4.38 -6.99 -6.49
C HIS A 21 4.73 -6.09 -7.70
N ASP A 22 3.77 -5.88 -8.60
CA ASP A 22 3.95 -5.07 -9.82
C ASP A 22 3.62 -3.58 -9.59
N VAL A 23 3.38 -3.17 -8.34
CA VAL A 23 3.08 -1.77 -8.01
C VAL A 23 4.35 -0.92 -8.11
N ASP A 24 4.25 0.17 -8.86
CA ASP A 24 5.27 1.20 -8.94
C ASP A 24 5.51 1.85 -7.56
N ILE A 25 6.78 1.97 -7.17
CA ILE A 25 7.18 2.48 -5.85
C ILE A 25 6.78 3.95 -5.66
N ASP A 26 6.87 4.77 -6.70
CA ASP A 26 6.50 6.19 -6.62
C ASP A 26 4.98 6.33 -6.48
N ALA A 27 4.22 5.49 -7.19
CA ALA A 27 2.77 5.41 -7.01
C ALA A 27 2.38 4.99 -5.59
N LEU A 28 3.08 3.99 -5.03
CA LEU A 28 2.88 3.56 -3.65
C LEU A 28 3.16 4.69 -2.65
N LEU A 29 4.31 5.37 -2.76
CA LEU A 29 4.67 6.48 -1.88
C LEU A 29 3.64 7.62 -1.95
N ARG A 30 3.10 7.91 -3.14
CA ARG A 30 2.07 8.94 -3.32
C ARG A 30 0.76 8.57 -2.62
N ILE A 31 0.36 7.31 -2.71
CA ILE A 31 -0.85 6.79 -2.04
C ILE A 31 -0.68 6.81 -0.52
N VAL A 32 0.44 6.31 -0.01
CA VAL A 32 0.71 6.30 1.44
C VAL A 32 0.67 7.72 2.01
N ARG A 33 1.35 8.69 1.36
CA ARG A 33 1.29 10.10 1.77
C ARG A 33 -0.12 10.68 1.70
N GLY A 34 -0.88 10.38 0.66
CA GLY A 34 -2.29 10.81 0.56
C GLY A 34 -3.15 10.24 1.70
N LEU A 35 -2.90 9.01 2.11
CA LEU A 35 -3.59 8.40 3.25
C LEU A 35 -3.17 9.00 4.59
N GLU A 36 -1.91 9.38 4.76
CA GLU A 36 -1.43 10.12 5.95
C GLU A 36 -2.14 11.48 6.09
N THR A 37 -2.47 12.15 4.98
CA THR A 37 -3.20 13.44 5.02
C THR A 37 -4.70 13.32 5.31
N LEU A 38 -5.24 12.10 5.27
CA LEU A 38 -6.65 11.80 5.55
C LEU A 38 -6.87 11.24 6.97
N LEU A 39 -5.81 11.20 7.79
CA LEU A 39 -5.81 10.77 9.18
C LEU A 39 -5.85 11.97 10.13
#